data_AF-X6LBP6-F1
#
_entry.id   AF-X6LBP6-F1
#
_cell.length_a   1.000
_cell.length_b   1.000
_cell.length_c   1.000
_cell.angle_alpha   90.00
_cell.angle_beta   90.00
_cell.angle_gamma   90.00
#
_symmetry.space_group_name_H-M   'P 1'
#
loop_
_entity.id
_entity.type
_entity.pdbx_description
1 polymer ?
#
loop_
_entity_poly.entity_id
_entity_poly.type
_entity_poly.pdbx_seq_one_letter_code
_entity_poly.pdbx_strand_id
1 'polypeptide(L)'
;MLSNGKWKDYKCVFDYEHRTIMLFDENKLKIKLLQLGNPNKSSLEFNVSIQWYTDIDETNVKWACLILNHAWHFRTLNIFNRDDLSNCVAVNESKNI
;
A
#
# COMPACT_ATOMS: atom_id res chain seq x y z
N MET A 1 0.13 4.84 6.30
CA MET A 1 0.00 3.43 6.72
C MET A 1 -0.47 3.37 8.17
N LEU A 2 -1.45 2.53 8.48
CA LEU A 2 -1.91 2.30 9.85
C LEU A 2 -0.87 1.44 10.59
N SER A 3 -0.34 1.95 11.69
CA SER A 3 0.67 1.28 12.52
C SER A 3 0.36 1.50 13.98
N ASN A 4 0.09 0.42 14.72
CA ASN A 4 -0.29 0.46 16.14
C ASN A 4 -1.51 1.36 16.39
N GLY A 5 -2.54 1.23 15.54
CA GLY A 5 -3.77 2.03 15.63
C GLY A 5 -3.62 3.51 15.27
N LYS A 6 -2.45 3.95 14.81
CA LYS A 6 -2.21 5.35 14.39
C LYS A 6 -1.76 5.43 12.94
N TRP A 7 -2.29 6.41 12.21
CA TRP A 7 -1.83 6.73 10.88
C TRP A 7 -0.45 7.38 10.92
N LYS A 8 0.42 6.92 10.02
CA LYS A 8 1.74 7.50 9.77
C LYS A 8 1.95 7.70 8.29
N ASP A 9 2.52 8.84 7.95
CA ASP A 9 2.81 9.20 6.56
C ASP A 9 4.17 8.63 6.14
N TYR A 10 4.21 8.15 4.90
CA TYR A 10 5.40 7.57 4.29
C TYR A 10 5.41 7.91 2.81
N LYS A 11 6.60 8.16 2.27
CA LYS A 11 6.84 7.99 0.83
C LYS A 11 6.96 6.50 0.55
N CYS A 12 6.36 6.05 -0.54
CA CYS A 12 6.17 4.64 -0.85
C CYS A 12 6.69 4.32 -2.24
N VAL A 13 7.49 3.26 -2.38
CA VAL A 13 7.92 2.71 -3.66
C VAL A 13 7.77 1.20 -3.64
N PHE A 14 7.34 0.63 -4.76
CA PHE A 14 7.28 -0.82 -4.96
C PHE A 14 8.57 -1.30 -5.60
N ASP A 15 9.27 -2.19 -4.91
CA ASP A 15 10.34 -2.98 -5.47
C ASP A 15 9.73 -4.28 -6.00
N TYR A 16 9.45 -4.29 -7.30
CA TYR A 16 8.88 -5.45 -7.96
C TYR A 16 9.86 -6.62 -7.98
N GLU A 17 11.17 -6.39 -8.10
CA GLU A 17 12.17 -7.46 -8.16
C GLU A 17 12.19 -8.25 -6.84
N HIS A 18 12.26 -7.53 -5.72
CA HIS A 18 12.35 -8.15 -4.40
C HIS A 18 10.98 -8.37 -3.74
N ARG A 19 9.89 -8.00 -4.42
CA ARG A 19 8.51 -8.08 -3.91
C ARG A 19 8.37 -7.39 -2.55
N THR A 20 8.92 -6.19 -2.44
CA THR A 20 8.83 -5.38 -1.20
C THR A 20 8.20 -4.02 -1.45
N ILE A 21 7.54 -3.48 -0.41
CA ILE A 21 7.25 -2.05 -0.34
C ILE A 21 8.32 -1.39 0.51
N MET A 22 8.99 -0.40 -0.07
CA MET A 22 9.89 0.48 0.65
C MET A 22 9.10 1.69 1.15
N LEU A 23 9.03 1.85 2.46
CA LEU A 23 8.37 2.96 3.14
C LEU A 23 9.42 3.87 3.74
N PHE A 24 9.56 5.08 3.21
CA PHE A 24 10.47 6.09 3.74
C PHE A 24 9.74 7.02 4.69
N ASP A 25 10.15 6.99 5.97
CA ASP A 25 9.73 7.90 7.03
C ASP A 25 10.61 9.16 6.96
N GLU A 26 10.09 10.24 6.38
CA GLU A 26 10.85 11.49 6.22
C GLU A 26 11.19 12.13 7.57
N ASN A 27 10.33 11.98 8.57
CA ASN A 27 10.55 12.57 9.89
C ASN A 27 11.70 11.89 10.64
N LYS A 28 11.91 10.59 10.39
CA LYS A 28 12.96 9.80 11.05
C LYS A 28 14.16 9.52 10.16
N LEU A 29 14.06 9.87 8.87
CA LEU A 29 15.02 9.49 7.82
C LEU A 29 15.32 7.99 7.83
N LYS A 30 14.26 7.17 7.95
CA LYS A 30 14.36 5.71 8.05
C LYS A 30 13.52 5.03 6.98
N ILE A 31 14.07 3.96 6.42
CA ILE A 31 13.36 3.07 5.51
C ILE A 31 12.82 1.89 6.31
N LYS A 32 11.55 1.57 6.09
CA LYS A 32 10.91 0.33 6.53
C LYS A 32 10.59 -0.51 5.29
N LEU A 33 10.94 -1.79 5.33
CA LEU A 33 10.60 -2.74 4.29
C LEU A 33 9.38 -3.55 4.71
N LEU A 34 8.42 -3.71 3.80
CA LEU A 34 7.33 -4.66 3.94
C LEU A 34 7.48 -5.73 2.86
N GLN A 35 7.78 -6.96 3.29
CA GLN A 35 7.84 -8.10 2.38
C GLN A 35 6.42 -8.47 1.94
N LEU A 36 6.13 -8.35 0.65
CA LEU A 36 4.79 -8.59 0.11
C LEU A 36 4.56 -10.03 -0.33
N GLY A 37 5.61 -10.75 -0.70
CA GLY A 37 5.51 -12.11 -1.20
C GLY A 37 6.89 -12.75 -1.35
N ASN A 38 6.91 -13.95 -1.90
CA ASN A 38 8.17 -14.67 -2.13
C ASN A 38 8.91 -14.10 -3.37
N PRO A 39 10.15 -13.61 -3.23
CA PRO A 39 10.95 -13.13 -4.37
C PRO A 39 11.18 -14.21 -5.45
N ASN A 40 11.16 -15.48 -5.07
CA ASN A 40 11.38 -16.62 -5.96
C ASN A 40 10.13 -17.04 -6.75
N LYS A 41 8.99 -16.36 -6.56
CA LYS A 41 7.74 -16.65 -7.29
C LYS A 41 7.43 -15.54 -8.28
N SER A 42 7.03 -15.94 -9.49
CA SER A 42 6.69 -15.01 -10.57
C SER A 42 5.36 -14.31 -10.36
N SER A 43 4.35 -14.99 -9.77
CA SER A 43 3.07 -14.38 -9.43
C SER A 43 3.22 -13.46 -8.20
N LEU A 44 2.70 -12.23 -8.28
CA LEU A 44 2.47 -11.46 -7.06
C LEU A 44 1.41 -12.18 -6.22
N GLU A 45 1.77 -12.48 -4.99
CA GLU A 45 0.92 -13.13 -4.00
C GLU A 45 0.31 -12.08 -3.07
N PHE A 46 -0.44 -11.13 -3.63
CA PHE A 46 -1.20 -10.22 -2.78
C PHE A 46 -2.65 -10.67 -2.67
N ASN A 47 -3.18 -10.58 -1.46
CA ASN A 47 -4.63 -10.44 -1.27
C ASN A 47 -4.90 -8.94 -1.12
N VAL A 48 -5.32 -8.32 -2.22
CA VAL A 48 -5.70 -6.90 -2.25
C VAL A 48 -7.19 -6.80 -1.98
N SER A 49 -7.54 -6.15 -0.88
CA SER A 49 -8.91 -5.70 -0.64
C SER A 49 -8.92 -4.17 -0.70
N ILE A 50 -9.74 -3.62 -1.60
CA ILE A 50 -10.02 -2.19 -1.63
C ILE A 50 -11.28 -1.97 -0.81
N GLN A 51 -11.18 -1.14 0.23
CA GLN A 51 -12.31 -0.79 1.09
C GLN A 51 -12.45 0.72 1.20
N TRP A 52 -13.70 1.16 1.31
CA TRP A 52 -14.05 2.54 1.61
C TRP A 52 -14.54 2.59 3.05
N TYR A 53 -13.82 3.29 3.92
CA TYR A 53 -14.35 3.62 5.24
C TYR A 53 -14.24 5.13 5.49
N THR A 54 -15.20 5.60 6.28
CA THR A 54 -15.13 6.94 6.86
C THR A 54 -14.10 6.86 7.97
N ASP A 55 -12.99 7.59 7.84
CA ASP A 55 -12.10 7.79 8.98
C ASP A 55 -12.81 8.82 9.87
N ILE A 56 -13.21 8.41 11.07
CA ILE A 56 -13.89 9.28 12.05
C ILE A 56 -12.84 10.18 12.74
N ASP A 57 -11.86 10.64 11.97
CA ASP A 57 -11.08 11.81 12.35
C ASP A 57 -12.00 13.04 12.21
N GLU A 58 -11.67 14.15 12.87
CA GLU A 58 -12.52 15.36 13.03
C GLU A 58 -13.13 15.93 11.73
N THR A 59 -12.63 15.51 10.58
CA THR A 59 -12.99 15.99 9.25
C THR A 59 -14.11 15.20 8.56
N ASN A 60 -14.55 14.04 9.09
CA ASN A 60 -15.56 13.16 8.47
C ASN A 60 -15.28 12.82 6.99
N VAL A 61 -14.00 12.75 6.61
CA VAL A 61 -13.58 12.45 5.23
C VAL A 61 -13.59 10.94 4.99
N LYS A 62 -14.17 10.52 3.86
CA LYS A 62 -14.05 9.14 3.36
C LYS A 62 -12.74 8.97 2.60
N TRP A 63 -11.94 8.01 3.01
CA TRP A 63 -10.68 7.68 2.35
C TRP A 63 -10.78 6.35 1.60
N ALA A 64 -10.24 6.32 0.38
CA ALA A 64 -9.98 5.06 -0.31
C ALA A 64 -8.83 4.35 0.42
N CYS A 65 -9.09 3.15 0.93
CA CYS A 65 -8.11 2.39 1.68
C CYS A 65 -7.76 1.09 0.97
N LEU A 66 -6.46 0.86 0.83
CA LEU A 66 -5.91 -0.38 0.29
C LEU A 66 -5.45 -1.25 1.45
N ILE A 67 -6.00 -2.47 1.51
CA ILE A 67 -5.63 -3.47 2.49
C ILE A 67 -4.82 -4.55 1.77
N LEU A 68 -3.55 -4.64 2.12
CA LEU A 68 -2.62 -5.63 1.58
C LEU A 68 -2.44 -6.77 2.59
N ASN A 69 -2.62 -8.00 2.13
CA ASN A 69 -2.46 -9.23 2.89
C ASN A 69 -3.22 -9.22 4.23
N HIS A 70 -4.40 -8.60 4.26
CA HIS A 70 -5.29 -8.47 5.43
C HIS A 70 -4.68 -7.75 6.64
N ALA A 71 -3.46 -7.21 6.52
CA ALA A 71 -2.69 -6.69 7.65
C ALA A 71 -2.30 -5.22 7.46
N TRP A 72 -1.86 -4.86 6.25
CA TRP A 72 -1.31 -3.51 6.01
C TRP A 72 -2.37 -2.62 5.38
N HIS A 73 -2.74 -1.58 6.11
CA HIS A 73 -3.76 -0.63 5.69
C HIS A 73 -3.09 0.66 5.22
N PHE A 74 -3.35 1.03 3.98
CA PHE A 74 -2.84 2.24 3.35
C PHE A 74 -4.01 3.17 3.03
N ARG A 75 -3.83 4.46 3.33
CA ARG A 75 -4.67 5.54 2.83
C ARG A 75 -3.83 6.38 1.87
N THR A 76 -4.43 6.81 0.78
CA THR A 76 -3.78 7.68 -0.20
C THR A 76 -4.18 9.12 0.03
N LEU A 77 -3.21 10.03 0.12
CA LEU A 77 -3.46 11.44 0.46
C LEU A 77 -4.24 12.21 -0.63
N ASN A 78 -4.24 11.73 -1.87
CA ASN A 78 -4.98 12.31 -2.98
C ASN A 78 -5.37 11.23 -4.01
N ILE A 79 -6.12 11.63 -5.02
CA ILE A 79 -6.63 10.74 -6.07
C ILE A 79 -5.52 10.17 -6.97
N PHE A 80 -4.46 10.94 -7.24
CA PHE A 80 -3.35 10.46 -8.07
C PHE A 80 -2.57 9.34 -7.37
N ASN A 81 -2.28 9.50 -6.09
CA ASN A 81 -1.67 8.48 -5.26
C ASN A 81 -2.52 7.20 -5.20
N ARG A 82 -3.86 7.33 -5.24
CA ARG A 82 -4.77 6.19 -5.33
C ARG A 82 -4.58 5.45 -6.64
N ASP A 83 -4.56 6.17 -7.76
CA ASP A 83 -4.46 5.57 -9.09
C ASP A 83 -3.09 4.92 -9.30
N ASP A 84 -2.01 5.59 -8.88
CA ASP A 84 -0.65 5.03 -8.93
C ASP A 84 -0.54 3.75 -8.10
N LEU A 85 -1.05 3.78 -6.86
CA LEU A 85 -1.02 2.63 -5.97
C LEU A 85 -1.88 1.47 -6.51
N SER A 86 -3.06 1.78 -7.06
CA SER A 86 -3.96 0.80 -7.67
C SER A 86 -3.34 0.17 -8.92
N ASN A 87 -2.67 0.97 -9.76
CA ASN A 87 -1.94 0.46 -10.93
C ASN A 87 -0.78 -0.45 -10.50
N CYS A 88 -0.04 -0.09 -9.44
CA CYS A 88 1.05 -0.93 -8.95
C CYS A 88 0.58 -2.33 -8.53
N VAL A 89 -0.63 -2.43 -7.98
CA VAL A 89 -1.22 -3.74 -7.65
C VAL A 89 -1.93 -4.39 -8.85
N ALA A 90 -2.52 -3.63 -9.78
CA ALA A 90 -3.26 -4.17 -10.92
C ALA A 90 -2.37 -4.71 -12.05
N VAL A 91 -1.11 -4.27 -12.17
CA VAL A 91 -0.15 -4.66 -13.23
C VAL A 91 0.12 -6.18 -13.29
N ASN A 92 -0.42 -6.97 -12.37
CA ASN A 92 -0.32 -8.42 -12.40
C ASN A 92 -1.47 -9.16 -13.10
N GLU A 93 -2.51 -8.48 -13.58
CA GLU A 93 -3.57 -9.13 -14.37
C GLU A 93 -3.27 -9.19 -15.88
N SER A 94 -2.30 -8.41 -16.39
CA SER A 94 -2.06 -8.27 -17.84
C SER A 94 -0.95 -9.15 -18.42
N LYS A 95 -0.44 -10.15 -17.70
CA LYS A 95 0.55 -11.13 -18.23
C LYS A 95 0.03 -12.55 -18.36
N ASN A 96 -1.24 -12.72 -18.70
CA ASN A 96 -1.79 -13.97 -19.24
C ASN A 96 -2.31 -13.73 -20.68
N ILE A 97 -1.39 -13.43 -21.60
CA ILE A 97 -1.61 -13.60 -23.06
C ILE A 97 -0.50 -14.50 -23.58
#